data_AF-A0A0F8XSB1-F1
#
_entry.id   AF-A0A0F8XSB1-F1
#
_cell.length_a   1.000
_cell.length_b   1.000
_cell.length_c   1.000
_cell.angle_alpha   90.00
_cell.angle_beta   90.00
_cell.angle_gamma   90.00
#
_symmetry.space_group_name_H-M   'P 1'
#
loop_
_entity.id
_entity.type
_entity.pdbx_description
1 polymer ?
#
loop_
_entity_poly.entity_id
_entity_poly.type
_entity_poly.pdbx_seq_one_letter_code
_entity_poly.pdbx_strand_id
1 'polypeptide(L)'
;MVKLLKCKMLLISILSLLISNSLILTDVVGLEYGVGVNKNDELIWKCKVSNNLELDNLFGSDWDNGGIFNNISKGSMMKWKIYNIETNSSLIKIEVDIWFWIKDLNWGVKDNETQITYLTDPNNYSAGLSFINYKSLVPFWFPMPVGEYMGGLKLNPWYDVDNRVLPTLNVDIKKNGIFPGYPNENLKIIAIYNDQGILNSYKLYTKDNMVILDIAYDFLPFYVIPTIVILVSIFTIGIIIYIIKKNKSSKNQLMPRK
;
A
#
# COMPACT_ATOMS: atom_id res chain seq x y z
N MET A 1 45.71 -30.41 25.26
CA MET A 1 46.13 -29.15 24.59
C MET A 1 45.22 -28.79 23.41
N VAL A 2 44.93 -29.70 22.47
CA VAL A 2 44.11 -29.44 21.26
C VAL A 2 42.63 -29.03 21.54
N LYS A 3 42.00 -29.56 22.59
CA LYS A 3 40.61 -29.20 22.98
C LYS A 3 40.48 -27.74 23.44
N LEU A 4 41.48 -27.24 24.18
CA LEU A 4 41.49 -25.87 24.71
C LEU A 4 41.63 -24.83 23.58
N LEU A 5 42.40 -25.17 22.54
CA LEU A 5 42.59 -24.33 21.36
C LEU A 5 41.30 -24.19 20.55
N LYS A 6 40.53 -25.27 20.38
CA LYS A 6 39.24 -25.26 19.68
C LYS A 6 38.19 -24.41 20.40
N CYS A 7 38.11 -24.49 21.74
CA CYS A 7 37.20 -23.64 22.52
C CYS A 7 37.57 -22.16 22.40
N LYS A 8 38.86 -21.80 22.44
CA LYS A 8 39.29 -20.41 22.27
C LYS A 8 38.96 -19.85 20.88
N MET A 9 39.16 -20.64 19.82
CA MET A 9 38.80 -20.24 18.45
C MET A 9 37.28 -20.05 18.26
N LEU A 10 36.47 -20.90 18.89
CA LEU A 10 35.00 -20.79 18.83
C LEU A 10 34.52 -19.54 19.58
N LEU A 11 35.13 -19.21 20.72
CA LEU A 11 34.80 -18.04 21.52
C LEU A 11 35.20 -16.74 20.81
N ILE A 12 36.37 -16.73 20.14
CA ILE A 12 36.82 -15.61 19.29
C ILE A 12 35.89 -15.43 18.09
N SER A 13 35.41 -16.51 17.48
CA SER A 13 34.43 -16.46 16.39
C SER A 13 33.10 -15.86 16.83
N ILE A 14 32.58 -16.26 18.01
CA ILE A 14 31.33 -15.70 18.56
C ILE A 14 31.51 -14.23 18.93
N LEU A 15 32.65 -13.86 19.54
CA LEU A 15 32.95 -12.46 19.85
C LEU A 15 33.07 -11.60 18.58
N SER A 16 33.72 -12.13 17.53
CA SER A 16 33.83 -11.45 16.24
C SER A 16 32.45 -11.25 15.60
N LEU A 17 31.55 -12.23 15.72
CA LEU A 17 30.17 -12.14 15.23
C LEU A 17 29.32 -11.13 16.02
N LEU A 18 29.53 -11.05 17.34
CA LEU A 18 28.89 -10.04 18.19
C LEU A 18 29.41 -8.63 17.89
N ILE A 19 30.72 -8.46 17.72
CA ILE A 19 31.34 -7.17 17.44
C ILE A 19 30.95 -6.66 16.05
N SER A 20 30.90 -7.55 15.05
CA SER A 20 30.43 -7.20 13.70
C SER A 20 28.94 -6.86 13.66
N ASN A 21 28.10 -7.51 14.49
CA ASN A 21 26.70 -7.10 14.67
C ASN A 21 26.55 -5.78 15.44
N SER A 22 27.42 -5.49 16.42
CA SER A 22 27.37 -4.22 17.16
C SER A 22 27.91 -3.03 16.37
N LEU A 23 28.83 -3.25 15.42
CA LEU A 23 29.33 -2.22 14.51
C LEU A 23 28.30 -1.82 13.43
N ILE A 24 27.22 -2.59 13.27
CA ILE A 24 26.08 -2.23 12.41
C ILE A 24 25.04 -1.40 13.20
N LEU A 25 25.21 -1.24 14.52
CA LEU A 25 24.31 -0.48 15.38
C LEU A 25 24.89 0.89 15.75
N THR A 26 25.24 1.70 14.76
CA THR A 26 25.36 3.15 14.93
C THR A 26 24.98 3.85 13.64
N ASP A 27 23.71 4.23 13.53
CA ASP A 27 23.34 5.63 13.61
C ASP A 27 21.94 5.68 14.23
N VAL A 28 21.69 6.67 15.09
CA VAL A 28 20.33 7.15 15.30
C VAL A 28 19.96 7.80 13.98
N VAL A 29 19.57 6.97 13.01
CA VAL A 29 19.10 7.42 11.70
C VAL A 29 17.85 8.22 12.03
N GLY A 30 17.96 9.55 11.93
CA GLY A 30 16.77 10.39 11.89
C GLY A 30 15.85 9.82 10.82
N LEU A 31 14.59 9.59 11.17
CA LEU A 31 13.62 9.00 10.25
C LEU A 31 13.55 9.87 8.99
N GLU A 32 14.16 9.38 7.91
CA GLU A 32 14.12 10.05 6.62
C GLU A 32 12.79 9.69 5.96
N TYR A 33 11.86 10.66 5.94
CA TYR A 33 10.61 10.50 5.24
C TYR A 33 10.82 10.61 3.73
N GLY A 34 10.18 9.71 2.97
CA GLY A 34 10.41 9.56 1.55
C GLY A 34 9.16 9.17 0.76
N VAL A 35 9.39 8.82 -0.50
CA VAL A 35 8.33 8.45 -1.45
C VAL A 35 8.35 6.95 -1.69
N GLY A 36 7.23 6.27 -1.42
CA GLY A 36 7.11 4.82 -1.60
C GLY A 36 6.72 4.35 -3.00
N VAL A 37 6.60 5.29 -3.93
CA VAL A 37 6.20 5.08 -5.32
C VAL A 37 7.28 5.60 -6.26
N ASN A 38 7.36 5.06 -7.47
CA ASN A 38 8.33 5.46 -8.48
C ASN A 38 7.68 6.22 -9.64
N LYS A 39 8.50 6.96 -10.37
CA LYS A 39 8.09 7.56 -11.63
C LYS A 39 7.71 6.46 -12.62
N ASN A 40 6.57 6.66 -13.28
CA ASN A 40 5.86 5.74 -14.16
C ASN A 40 5.14 4.57 -13.48
N ASP A 41 5.07 4.53 -12.14
CA ASP A 41 4.22 3.56 -11.47
C ASP A 41 2.75 3.81 -11.84
N GLU A 42 2.05 2.72 -12.12
CA GLU A 42 0.61 2.70 -12.38
C GLU A 42 -0.10 2.06 -11.19
N LEU A 43 -0.97 2.83 -10.55
CA LEU A 43 -1.73 2.42 -9.37
C LEU A 43 -3.21 2.38 -9.75
N ILE A 44 -3.87 1.24 -9.54
CA ILE A 44 -5.27 1.08 -9.93
C ILE A 44 -6.11 0.79 -8.68
N TRP A 45 -7.24 1.48 -8.56
CA TRP A 45 -8.26 1.19 -7.56
C TRP A 45 -9.56 0.83 -8.22
N LYS A 46 -10.32 -0.02 -7.54
CA LYS A 46 -11.63 -0.50 -7.99
C LYS A 46 -12.67 -0.29 -6.90
N CYS A 47 -13.79 0.30 -7.29
CA CYS A 47 -14.99 0.36 -6.46
C CYS A 47 -15.70 -1.00 -6.47
N LYS A 48 -15.74 -1.66 -5.31
CA LYS A 48 -16.41 -2.96 -5.10
C LYS A 48 -17.88 -2.79 -4.70
N VAL A 49 -18.18 -1.77 -3.92
CA VAL A 49 -19.53 -1.43 -3.44
C VAL A 49 -19.70 0.08 -3.57
N SER A 50 -20.82 0.50 -4.15
CA SER A 50 -21.27 1.90 -4.15
C SER A 50 -22.78 1.91 -4.00
N ASN A 51 -23.28 2.51 -2.93
CA ASN A 51 -24.69 2.79 -2.74
C ASN A 51 -24.93 4.29 -2.91
N ASN A 52 -25.12 4.72 -4.15
CA ASN A 52 -25.21 6.13 -4.50
C ASN A 52 -26.37 6.83 -3.79
N LEU A 53 -27.51 6.14 -3.60
CA LEU A 53 -28.66 6.70 -2.88
C LEU A 53 -28.32 7.03 -1.42
N GLU A 54 -27.60 6.15 -0.73
CA GLU A 54 -27.15 6.43 0.64
C GLU A 54 -26.08 7.51 0.69
N LEU A 55 -25.18 7.56 -0.30
CA LEU A 55 -24.17 8.60 -0.41
C LEU A 55 -24.79 9.98 -0.67
N ASP A 56 -25.81 10.06 -1.53
CA ASP A 56 -26.60 11.27 -1.78
C ASP A 56 -27.34 11.71 -0.51
N ASN A 57 -27.94 10.76 0.22
CA ASN A 57 -28.57 11.05 1.50
C ASN A 57 -27.57 11.56 2.53
N LEU A 58 -26.33 11.06 2.52
CA LEU A 58 -25.30 11.41 3.50
C LEU A 58 -24.63 12.75 3.25
N PHE A 59 -24.33 13.05 1.99
CA PHE A 59 -23.46 14.16 1.58
C PHE A 59 -24.15 15.17 0.65
N GLY A 60 -25.35 14.86 0.16
CA GLY A 60 -26.09 15.65 -0.82
C GLY A 60 -25.71 15.25 -2.25
N SER A 61 -26.57 15.54 -3.23
CA SER A 61 -26.45 15.05 -4.63
C SER A 61 -25.20 15.49 -5.40
N ASP A 62 -24.41 16.43 -4.87
CA ASP A 62 -23.20 16.96 -5.50
C ASP A 62 -21.91 16.35 -4.92
N TRP A 63 -22.01 15.33 -4.08
CA TRP A 63 -20.86 14.72 -3.41
C TRP A 63 -19.85 14.12 -4.40
N ASP A 64 -20.33 13.65 -5.57
CA ASP A 64 -19.55 13.01 -6.62
C ASP A 64 -19.02 13.98 -7.69
N ASN A 65 -19.37 15.27 -7.63
CA ASN A 65 -19.05 16.28 -8.65
C ASN A 65 -17.58 16.77 -8.58
N GLY A 66 -16.62 15.87 -8.42
CA GLY A 66 -15.19 16.14 -8.56
C GLY A 66 -14.30 15.41 -7.55
N GLY A 67 -13.00 15.69 -7.63
CA GLY A 67 -11.99 14.96 -6.87
C GLY A 67 -11.61 13.64 -7.52
N ILE A 68 -11.10 12.73 -6.71
CA ILE A 68 -10.44 11.50 -7.14
C ILE A 68 -11.47 10.40 -7.46
N PHE A 69 -12.77 10.62 -7.26
CA PHE A 69 -13.76 9.76 -7.89
C PHE A 69 -14.96 10.54 -8.38
N ASN A 70 -14.85 10.96 -9.63
CA ASN A 70 -15.99 11.50 -10.34
C ASN A 70 -16.91 10.34 -10.74
N ASN A 71 -18.20 10.41 -10.44
CA ASN A 71 -19.21 9.41 -10.84
C ASN A 71 -18.90 7.97 -10.36
N ILE A 72 -18.73 7.77 -9.05
CA ILE A 72 -18.52 6.42 -8.49
C ILE A 72 -19.75 5.55 -8.73
N SER A 73 -19.51 4.37 -9.28
CA SER A 73 -20.48 3.28 -9.32
C SER A 73 -19.77 1.97 -9.01
N LYS A 74 -20.56 0.93 -8.71
CA LYS A 74 -20.01 -0.41 -8.53
C LYS A 74 -19.29 -0.85 -9.81
N GLY A 75 -18.01 -1.20 -9.68
CA GLY A 75 -17.18 -1.60 -10.81
C GLY A 75 -16.47 -0.44 -11.52
N SER A 76 -16.70 0.81 -11.12
CA SER A 76 -15.84 1.93 -11.51
C SER A 76 -14.40 1.66 -11.07
N MET A 77 -13.46 2.06 -11.91
CA MET A 77 -12.03 1.93 -11.70
C MET A 77 -11.38 3.30 -11.87
N MET A 78 -10.28 3.47 -11.15
CA MET A 78 -9.42 4.63 -11.24
C MET A 78 -7.99 4.18 -11.43
N LYS A 79 -7.27 4.82 -12.35
CA LYS A 79 -5.82 4.66 -12.49
C LYS A 79 -5.13 5.97 -12.17
N TRP A 80 -4.06 5.88 -11.40
CA TRP A 80 -3.05 6.91 -11.28
C TRP A 80 -1.81 6.48 -12.04
N LYS A 81 -1.24 7.39 -12.81
CA LYS A 81 0.12 7.25 -13.34
C LYS A 81 0.96 8.38 -12.80
N ILE A 82 1.99 8.01 -12.04
CA ILE A 82 2.90 8.99 -11.45
C ILE A 82 3.89 9.41 -12.53
N TYR A 83 3.87 10.67 -12.95
CA TYR A 83 4.77 11.14 -14.01
C TYR A 83 5.92 11.99 -13.48
N ASN A 84 5.80 12.54 -12.27
CA ASN A 84 6.84 13.29 -11.62
C ASN A 84 6.84 13.10 -10.10
N ILE A 85 8.02 13.14 -9.50
CA ILE A 85 8.25 13.06 -8.06
C ILE A 85 9.32 14.09 -7.72
N GLU A 86 9.02 14.97 -6.79
CA GLU A 86 9.96 15.95 -6.27
C GLU A 86 10.09 15.78 -4.76
N THR A 87 11.31 15.65 -4.27
CA THR A 87 11.58 15.56 -2.83
C THR A 87 12.71 16.53 -2.50
N ASN A 88 12.47 17.36 -1.49
CA ASN A 88 13.48 18.24 -0.91
C ASN A 88 13.41 18.19 0.62
N SER A 89 14.22 18.99 1.29
CA SER A 89 14.32 18.98 2.77
C SER A 89 13.04 19.40 3.50
N SER A 90 12.06 20.00 2.80
CA SER A 90 10.84 20.55 3.39
C SER A 90 9.55 19.96 2.81
N LEU A 91 9.57 19.52 1.55
CA LEU A 91 8.40 19.07 0.82
C LEU A 91 8.66 17.76 0.09
N ILE A 92 7.60 16.94 0.08
CA ILE A 92 7.47 15.75 -0.75
C ILE A 92 6.29 15.97 -1.67
N LYS A 93 6.51 15.91 -2.98
CA LYS A 93 5.49 16.13 -4.01
C LYS A 93 5.45 14.98 -4.99
N ILE A 94 4.23 14.61 -5.37
CA ILE A 94 3.99 13.72 -6.50
C ILE A 94 3.01 14.38 -7.46
N GLU A 95 3.25 14.21 -8.75
CA GLU A 95 2.34 14.65 -9.80
C GLU A 95 1.80 13.43 -10.54
N VAL A 96 0.49 13.44 -10.74
CA VAL A 96 -0.27 12.25 -11.10
C VAL A 96 -1.25 12.58 -12.22
N ASP A 97 -1.20 11.79 -13.27
CA ASP A 97 -2.25 11.71 -14.27
C ASP A 97 -3.33 10.72 -13.79
N ILE A 98 -4.61 11.08 -13.98
CA ILE A 98 -5.75 10.27 -13.52
C ILE A 98 -6.63 9.85 -14.70
N TRP A 99 -7.06 8.59 -14.67
CA TRP A 99 -8.07 8.02 -15.56
C TRP A 99 -9.21 7.40 -14.76
N PHE A 100 -10.42 7.54 -15.27
CA PHE A 100 -11.66 6.94 -14.77
C PHE A 100 -12.32 6.10 -15.84
N TRP A 101 -12.79 4.90 -15.49
CA TRP A 101 -13.61 4.10 -16.39
C TRP A 101 -14.50 3.14 -15.61
N ILE A 102 -15.52 2.61 -16.26
CA ILE A 102 -16.33 1.51 -15.76
C ILE A 102 -15.82 0.23 -16.43
N LYS A 103 -15.72 -0.85 -15.65
CA LYS A 103 -15.29 -2.17 -16.14
C LYS A 103 -15.99 -2.51 -17.48
N ASP A 104 -15.21 -3.00 -18.44
CA ASP A 104 -15.59 -3.37 -19.83
C ASP A 104 -15.40 -2.27 -20.90
N LEU A 105 -14.97 -1.06 -20.50
CA LEU A 105 -14.45 -0.04 -21.41
C LEU A 105 -12.92 -0.01 -21.36
N ASN A 106 -12.26 0.08 -22.52
CA ASN A 106 -10.83 0.39 -22.56
C ASN A 106 -10.59 1.75 -21.91
N TRP A 107 -9.57 1.85 -21.06
CA TRP A 107 -9.14 3.13 -20.52
C TRP A 107 -8.71 4.04 -21.69
N GLY A 108 -9.41 5.17 -21.81
CA GLY A 108 -9.30 6.09 -22.95
C GLY A 108 -8.26 7.19 -22.73
N VAL A 109 -8.65 8.41 -23.05
CA VAL A 109 -7.83 9.61 -22.83
C VAL A 109 -7.77 9.95 -21.34
N LYS A 110 -6.69 10.61 -20.92
CA LYS A 110 -6.53 11.13 -19.55
C LYS A 110 -7.70 12.05 -19.16
N ASP A 111 -8.24 11.85 -17.96
CA ASP A 111 -9.36 12.63 -17.45
C ASP A 111 -8.92 13.86 -16.64
N ASN A 112 -7.87 13.73 -15.83
CA ASN A 112 -7.42 14.81 -14.95
C ASN A 112 -5.92 14.74 -14.63
N GLU A 113 -5.39 15.84 -14.09
CA GLU A 113 -4.05 15.96 -13.52
C GLU A 113 -4.17 16.47 -12.09
N THR A 114 -3.35 15.93 -11.18
CA THR A 114 -3.31 16.41 -9.79
C THR A 114 -1.90 16.39 -9.24
N GLN A 115 -1.65 17.27 -8.27
CA GLN A 115 -0.41 17.32 -7.51
C GLN A 115 -0.75 17.11 -6.04
N ILE A 116 -0.05 16.16 -5.41
CA ILE A 116 -0.16 15.90 -3.97
C ILE A 116 1.13 16.38 -3.33
N THR A 117 0.99 17.21 -2.29
CA THR A 117 2.12 17.81 -1.58
C THR A 117 1.98 17.54 -0.09
N TYR A 118 3.07 17.05 0.50
CA TYR A 118 3.24 16.87 1.93
C TYR A 118 4.46 17.64 2.44
N LEU A 119 4.43 18.02 3.71
CA LEU A 119 5.64 18.47 4.41
C LEU A 119 6.51 17.25 4.71
N THR A 120 7.82 17.35 4.52
CA THR A 120 8.74 16.22 4.79
C THR A 120 8.65 15.79 6.26
N ASP A 121 8.60 16.73 7.21
CA ASP A 121 8.39 16.44 8.63
C ASP A 121 6.91 16.64 9.01
N PRO A 122 6.20 15.58 9.47
CA PRO A 122 4.80 15.66 9.85
C PRO A 122 4.55 16.53 11.10
N ASN A 123 5.57 16.86 11.89
CA ASN A 123 5.43 17.75 13.05
C ASN A 123 5.31 19.23 12.65
N ASN A 124 5.72 19.57 11.43
CA ASN A 124 5.68 20.94 10.90
C ASN A 124 4.26 21.42 10.60
N TYR A 125 3.27 20.53 10.61
CA TYR A 125 1.85 20.93 10.57
C TYR A 125 1.50 21.66 11.87
N SER A 126 1.09 22.93 11.74
CA SER A 126 0.86 23.85 12.87
C SER A 126 -0.52 23.70 13.52
N ALA A 127 -1.48 23.11 12.81
CA ALA A 127 -2.86 22.95 13.24
C ALA A 127 -3.33 21.51 13.03
N GLY A 128 -4.46 21.17 13.65
CA GLY A 128 -5.19 19.93 13.41
C GLY A 128 -5.49 19.75 11.93
N LEU A 129 -4.71 18.92 11.26
CA LEU A 129 -4.86 18.63 9.84
C LEU A 129 -6.20 17.95 9.64
N SER A 130 -6.97 18.50 8.70
CA SER A 130 -8.22 17.94 8.24
C SER A 130 -8.07 17.56 6.78
N PHE A 131 -8.43 16.32 6.45
CA PHE A 131 -8.49 15.86 5.07
C PHE A 131 -9.86 16.14 4.44
N ILE A 132 -10.66 17.03 5.02
CA ILE A 132 -11.96 17.47 4.48
C ILE A 132 -11.87 18.04 3.06
N ASN A 133 -10.71 18.62 2.70
CA ASN A 133 -10.46 19.12 1.36
C ASN A 133 -10.22 17.99 0.35
N TYR A 134 -9.94 16.78 0.82
CA TYR A 134 -9.99 15.59 -0.01
C TYR A 134 -11.46 15.15 -0.07
N LYS A 135 -11.99 15.02 -1.27
CA LYS A 135 -13.36 14.53 -1.48
C LYS A 135 -13.59 13.14 -0.87
N SER A 136 -12.54 12.33 -0.76
CA SER A 136 -12.54 11.02 -0.11
C SER A 136 -12.43 11.08 1.42
N LEU A 137 -12.26 12.26 2.02
CA LEU A 137 -12.00 12.50 3.45
C LEU A 137 -10.73 11.86 4.02
N VAL A 138 -9.99 11.11 3.20
CA VAL A 138 -8.68 10.53 3.47
C VAL A 138 -7.84 10.60 2.19
N PRO A 139 -6.51 10.68 2.29
CA PRO A 139 -5.64 10.68 1.11
C PRO A 139 -5.43 9.27 0.55
N PHE A 140 -5.11 9.19 -0.74
CA PHE A 140 -4.81 7.94 -1.45
C PHE A 140 -3.35 7.50 -1.33
N TRP A 141 -2.50 8.42 -0.89
CA TRP A 141 -1.08 8.20 -0.74
C TRP A 141 -0.53 9.00 0.44
N PHE A 142 0.40 8.39 1.19
CA PHE A 142 1.18 8.98 2.27
C PHE A 142 2.69 8.76 2.04
N PRO A 143 3.56 9.66 2.53
CA PRO A 143 4.99 9.42 2.61
C PRO A 143 5.34 8.19 3.47
N MET A 144 6.48 7.58 3.18
CA MET A 144 7.07 6.50 3.97
C MET A 144 8.04 7.07 5.03
N PRO A 145 8.27 6.39 6.17
CA PRO A 145 7.54 5.22 6.67
C PRO A 145 6.13 5.60 7.11
N VAL A 146 5.12 4.89 6.60
CA VAL A 146 3.72 5.36 6.61
C VAL A 146 3.16 5.50 8.01
N GLY A 147 3.35 4.47 8.84
CA GLY A 147 2.83 4.49 10.21
C GLY A 147 3.43 5.62 11.03
N GLU A 148 4.74 5.83 10.96
CA GLU A 148 5.42 6.91 11.68
C GLU A 148 5.05 8.29 11.13
N TYR A 149 4.95 8.42 9.80
CA TYR A 149 4.52 9.66 9.17
C TYR A 149 3.10 10.04 9.62
N MET A 150 2.15 9.10 9.51
CA MET A 150 0.77 9.29 9.97
C MET A 150 0.69 9.57 11.47
N GLY A 151 1.45 8.83 12.28
CA GLY A 151 1.48 8.99 13.74
C GLY A 151 2.09 10.33 14.19
N GLY A 152 2.94 10.94 13.38
CA GLY A 152 3.49 12.28 13.62
C GLY A 152 2.57 13.43 13.22
N LEU A 153 1.49 13.16 12.46
CA LEU A 153 0.56 14.21 12.05
C LEU A 153 -0.30 14.66 13.23
N LYS A 154 -0.39 15.96 13.43
CA LYS A 154 -1.37 16.56 14.34
C LYS A 154 -2.74 16.56 13.65
N LEU A 155 -3.48 15.46 13.73
CA LEU A 155 -4.80 15.34 13.09
C LEU A 155 -5.92 15.95 13.95
N ASN A 156 -7.04 16.31 13.31
CA ASN A 156 -8.24 16.71 14.05
C ASN A 156 -8.90 15.51 14.77
N PRO A 157 -9.82 15.74 15.73
CA PRO A 157 -10.40 14.67 16.56
C PRO A 157 -11.26 13.63 15.84
N TRP A 158 -11.56 13.81 14.55
CA TRP A 158 -12.26 12.78 13.77
C TRP A 158 -11.34 11.65 13.38
N TYR A 159 -10.04 11.91 13.29
CA TYR A 159 -9.06 10.97 12.79
C TYR A 159 -8.31 10.29 13.94
N ASP A 160 -8.19 8.97 13.84
CA ASP A 160 -7.40 8.14 14.73
C ASP A 160 -6.48 7.22 13.91
N VAL A 161 -5.22 7.13 14.32
CA VAL A 161 -4.19 6.36 13.61
C VAL A 161 -3.90 5.08 14.39
N ASP A 162 -4.15 3.93 13.75
CA ASP A 162 -3.78 2.62 14.28
C ASP A 162 -2.65 2.03 13.44
N ASN A 163 -1.48 1.86 14.08
CA ASN A 163 -0.27 1.32 13.45
C ASN A 163 0.15 -0.04 14.03
N ARG A 164 -0.71 -0.73 14.79
CA ARG A 164 -0.33 -1.97 15.48
C ARG A 164 -0.13 -3.16 14.55
N VAL A 165 -0.82 -3.18 13.40
CA VAL A 165 -0.77 -4.29 12.43
C VAL A 165 -0.49 -3.78 11.02
N LEU A 166 -1.34 -2.90 10.50
CA LEU A 166 -1.17 -2.21 9.23
C LEU A 166 -1.49 -0.73 9.47
N PRO A 167 -0.75 0.22 8.85
CA PRO A 167 -1.07 1.63 8.96
C PRO A 167 -2.51 1.90 8.54
N THR A 168 -3.34 2.29 9.51
CA THR A 168 -4.78 2.46 9.35
C THR A 168 -5.20 3.83 9.86
N LEU A 169 -5.96 4.55 9.03
CA LEU A 169 -6.62 5.79 9.40
C LEU A 169 -8.11 5.50 9.62
N ASN A 170 -8.54 5.56 10.88
CA ASN A 170 -9.94 5.51 11.25
C ASN A 170 -10.48 6.94 11.27
N VAL A 171 -11.65 7.16 10.67
CA VAL A 171 -12.32 8.47 10.68
C VAL A 171 -13.72 8.29 11.23
N ASP A 172 -14.04 8.96 12.33
CA ASP A 172 -15.36 8.94 12.93
C ASP A 172 -15.95 10.36 12.93
N ILE A 173 -16.89 10.61 12.01
CA ILE A 173 -17.52 11.93 11.85
C ILE A 173 -18.97 11.84 12.34
N LYS A 174 -19.31 12.71 13.30
CA LYS A 174 -20.68 12.82 13.81
C LYS A 174 -21.57 13.55 12.81
N LYS A 175 -22.88 13.32 12.93
CA LYS A 175 -23.91 14.10 12.22
C LYS A 175 -23.64 15.60 12.33
N ASN A 176 -23.78 16.32 11.23
CA ASN A 176 -23.49 17.76 11.12
C ASN A 176 -22.03 18.13 11.47
N GLY A 177 -21.11 17.16 11.45
CA GLY A 177 -19.71 17.37 11.80
C GLY A 177 -18.95 18.16 10.74
N ILE A 178 -19.25 17.96 9.46
CA ILE A 178 -18.52 18.58 8.34
C ILE A 178 -19.06 20.00 8.10
N PHE A 179 -20.37 20.13 7.93
CA PHE A 179 -21.07 21.40 7.77
C PHE A 179 -22.51 21.29 8.32
N PRO A 180 -23.22 22.41 8.57
CA PRO A 180 -24.61 22.35 9.01
C PRO A 180 -25.46 21.54 8.03
N GLY A 181 -26.11 20.48 8.53
CA GLY A 181 -26.89 19.54 7.73
C GLY A 181 -26.11 18.31 7.26
N TYR A 182 -24.78 18.26 7.39
CA TYR A 182 -23.97 17.19 6.80
C TYR A 182 -22.76 16.75 7.65
N PRO A 183 -22.46 15.45 7.70
CA PRO A 183 -23.26 14.36 7.15
C PRO A 183 -24.61 14.26 7.86
N ASN A 184 -25.64 13.80 7.15
CA ASN A 184 -27.01 13.72 7.68
C ASN A 184 -27.14 12.74 8.87
N GLU A 185 -26.16 11.86 9.03
CA GLU A 185 -26.00 10.93 10.14
C GLU A 185 -24.52 10.72 10.47
N ASN A 186 -24.21 9.90 11.48
CA ASN A 186 -22.82 9.56 11.79
C ASN A 186 -22.26 8.63 10.73
N LEU A 187 -21.00 8.84 10.35
CA LEU A 187 -20.28 7.97 9.44
C LEU A 187 -18.95 7.55 10.04
N LYS A 188 -18.48 6.40 9.56
CA LYS A 188 -17.18 5.84 9.89
C LYS A 188 -16.43 5.48 8.61
N ILE A 189 -15.17 5.87 8.53
CA ILE A 189 -14.26 5.46 7.45
C ILE A 189 -13.15 4.63 8.07
N ILE A 190 -12.79 3.53 7.41
CA ILE A 190 -11.59 2.76 7.69
C ILE A 190 -10.76 2.75 6.42
N ALA A 191 -9.59 3.38 6.47
CA ALA A 191 -8.64 3.46 5.37
C ALA A 191 -7.34 2.75 5.77
N ILE A 192 -6.95 1.72 5.03
CA ILE A 192 -5.77 0.89 5.28
C ILE A 192 -4.75 1.16 4.20
N TYR A 193 -3.50 1.41 4.58
CA TYR A 193 -2.39 1.68 3.67
C TYR A 193 -1.41 0.51 3.66
N ASN A 194 -0.72 0.33 2.53
CA ASN A 194 0.42 -0.58 2.46
C ASN A 194 1.71 0.13 2.92
N ASP A 195 2.81 -0.62 2.97
CA ASP A 195 4.10 -0.10 3.44
C ASP A 195 4.68 1.00 2.53
N GLN A 196 4.21 1.09 1.28
CA GLN A 196 4.57 2.14 0.32
C GLN A 196 3.75 3.44 0.46
N GLY A 197 2.80 3.44 1.39
CA GLY A 197 1.91 4.57 1.64
C GLY A 197 0.72 4.63 0.70
N ILE A 198 0.51 3.61 -0.12
CA ILE A 198 -0.61 3.52 -1.07
C ILE A 198 -1.84 3.01 -0.31
N LEU A 199 -2.98 3.68 -0.48
CA LEU A 199 -4.25 3.25 0.07
C LEU A 199 -4.62 1.87 -0.49
N ASN A 200 -4.63 0.85 0.34
CA ASN A 200 -4.94 -0.52 -0.04
C ASN A 200 -6.45 -0.81 0.02
N SER A 201 -7.13 -0.27 1.03
CA SER A 201 -8.57 -0.42 1.20
C SER A 201 -9.17 0.82 1.84
N TYR A 202 -10.34 1.21 1.35
CA TYR A 202 -11.18 2.27 1.91
C TYR A 202 -12.59 1.74 2.05
N LYS A 203 -13.15 1.89 3.25
CA LYS A 203 -14.54 1.50 3.53
C LYS A 203 -15.25 2.59 4.29
N LEU A 204 -16.38 3.03 3.77
CA LEU A 204 -17.30 3.95 4.40
C LEU A 204 -18.50 3.18 4.95
N TYR A 205 -18.81 3.44 6.21
CA TYR A 205 -19.88 2.81 6.97
C TYR A 205 -20.86 3.86 7.49
N THR A 206 -22.13 3.48 7.54
CA THR A 206 -23.17 4.18 8.31
C THR A 206 -23.32 3.59 9.70
N LYS A 207 -24.19 4.19 10.53
CA LYS A 207 -24.43 3.80 11.93
C LYS A 207 -24.85 2.33 12.10
N ASP A 208 -25.47 1.72 11.09
CA ASP A 208 -25.89 0.31 11.12
C ASP A 208 -24.78 -0.66 10.67
N ASN A 209 -23.52 -0.20 10.64
CA ASN A 209 -22.36 -0.92 10.11
C ASN A 209 -22.56 -1.40 8.65
N MET A 210 -23.43 -0.72 7.91
CA MET A 210 -23.66 -1.00 6.51
C MET A 210 -22.55 -0.36 5.69
N VAL A 211 -21.84 -1.18 4.90
CA VAL A 211 -20.84 -0.67 3.95
C VAL A 211 -21.57 -0.04 2.77
N ILE A 212 -21.37 1.25 2.58
CA ILE A 212 -22.00 2.03 1.50
C ILE A 212 -21.01 2.40 0.39
N LEU A 213 -19.72 2.41 0.70
CA LEU A 213 -18.64 2.55 -0.28
C LEU A 213 -17.47 1.65 0.12
N ASP A 214 -17.01 0.80 -0.80
CA ASP A 214 -15.82 -0.06 -0.65
C ASP A 214 -14.94 0.13 -1.87
N ILE A 215 -13.75 0.68 -1.65
CA ILE A 215 -12.73 0.85 -2.67
C ILE A 215 -11.52 0.03 -2.25
N ALA A 216 -10.98 -0.73 -3.20
CA ALA A 216 -9.79 -1.52 -2.96
C ALA A 216 -8.76 -1.25 -4.05
N TYR A 217 -7.50 -1.26 -3.65
CA TYR A 217 -6.38 -1.29 -4.56
C TYR A 217 -6.41 -2.59 -5.37
N ASP A 218 -6.42 -2.47 -6.69
CA ASP A 218 -6.38 -3.58 -7.63
C ASP A 218 -4.93 -3.88 -7.95
N PHE A 219 -4.29 -4.65 -7.07
CA PHE A 219 -2.92 -5.06 -7.28
C PHE A 219 -2.88 -6.20 -8.29
N LEU A 220 -2.26 -5.96 -9.44
CA LEU A 220 -1.72 -7.04 -10.26
C LEU A 220 -0.41 -7.47 -9.60
N PRO A 221 -0.30 -8.68 -9.03
CA PRO A 221 0.95 -9.14 -8.48
C PRO A 221 1.93 -9.47 -9.60
N PHE A 222 2.61 -8.46 -10.12
CA PHE A 222 3.61 -8.62 -11.16
C PHE A 222 4.75 -9.54 -10.71
N TYR A 223 5.02 -9.67 -9.40
CA TYR A 223 5.99 -10.65 -8.87
C TYR A 223 5.48 -12.10 -8.87
N VAL A 224 4.16 -12.33 -8.92
CA VAL A 224 3.56 -13.68 -8.99
C VAL A 224 3.82 -14.30 -10.35
N ILE A 225 3.88 -13.51 -11.43
CA ILE A 225 4.11 -14.02 -12.77
C ILE A 225 5.53 -14.64 -12.90
N PRO A 226 6.64 -13.92 -12.59
CA PRO A 226 7.99 -14.49 -12.60
C PRO A 226 8.15 -15.67 -11.64
N THR A 227 7.60 -15.58 -10.42
CA THR A 227 7.73 -16.67 -9.44
C THR A 227 7.02 -17.95 -9.89
N ILE A 228 5.81 -17.85 -10.47
CA ILE A 228 5.12 -19.00 -11.07
C ILE A 228 5.95 -19.58 -12.23
N VAL A 229 6.47 -18.73 -13.12
CA VAL A 229 7.30 -19.18 -14.25
C VAL A 229 8.54 -19.94 -13.76
N ILE A 230 9.25 -19.38 -12.78
CA ILE A 230 10.44 -20.02 -12.18
C ILE A 230 10.07 -21.37 -11.54
N LEU A 231 8.96 -21.43 -10.79
CA LEU A 231 8.52 -22.65 -10.12
C LEU A 231 8.19 -23.77 -11.14
N VAL A 232 7.48 -23.41 -12.22
CA VAL A 232 7.14 -24.33 -13.31
C VAL A 232 8.39 -24.82 -14.05
N SER A 233 9.37 -23.93 -14.28
CA SER A 233 10.66 -24.30 -14.88
C SER A 233 11.45 -25.27 -14.01
N ILE A 234 11.53 -25.04 -12.69
CA ILE A 234 12.21 -25.97 -11.75
C ILE A 234 11.53 -27.33 -11.77
N PHE A 235 10.20 -27.37 -11.75
CA PHE A 235 9.43 -28.62 -11.71
C PHE A 235 9.62 -29.44 -13.01
N THR A 236 9.56 -28.78 -14.16
CA THR A 236 9.77 -29.44 -15.48
C THR A 236 11.20 -29.96 -15.64
N ILE A 237 12.22 -29.19 -15.24
CA ILE A 237 13.61 -29.65 -15.21
C ILE A 237 13.77 -30.88 -14.31
N GLY A 238 13.13 -30.86 -13.13
CA GLY A 238 13.13 -31.99 -12.20
C GLY A 238 12.58 -33.28 -12.82
N ILE A 239 11.46 -33.18 -13.55
CA ILE A 239 10.86 -34.31 -14.28
C ILE A 239 11.81 -34.83 -15.36
N ILE A 240 12.41 -33.95 -16.16
CA ILE A 240 13.34 -34.32 -17.24
C ILE A 240 14.55 -35.06 -16.65
N ILE A 241 15.16 -34.52 -15.58
CA ILE A 241 16.30 -35.16 -14.89
C ILE A 241 15.90 -36.54 -14.35
N TYR A 242 14.71 -36.67 -13.75
CA TYR A 242 14.20 -37.94 -13.26
C TYR A 242 14.04 -38.98 -14.37
N ILE A 243 13.44 -38.61 -15.51
CA ILE A 243 13.28 -39.50 -16.67
C ILE A 243 14.64 -39.95 -17.20
N ILE A 244 15.59 -39.02 -17.37
CA ILE A 244 16.95 -39.33 -17.83
C ILE A 244 17.64 -40.30 -16.88
N LYS A 245 17.54 -40.05 -15.56
CA LYS A 245 18.17 -40.90 -14.53
C LYS A 245 17.53 -42.30 -14.51
N LYS A 246 16.20 -42.40 -14.61
CA LYS A 246 15.47 -43.66 -14.67
C LYS A 246 15.84 -44.47 -15.92
N ASN A 247 15.92 -43.82 -17.09
CA ASN A 247 16.32 -44.48 -18.34
C ASN A 247 17.77 -44.98 -18.31
N LYS A 248 18.71 -44.22 -17.70
CA LYS A 248 20.09 -44.69 -17.50
C LYS A 248 20.16 -45.89 -16.55
N SER A 249 19.40 -45.86 -15.45
CA SER A 249 19.39 -46.97 -14.48
C SER A 249 18.79 -48.25 -15.08
N SER A 250 17.74 -48.14 -15.91
CA SER A 250 17.12 -49.27 -16.60
C SER A 250 18.08 -49.89 -17.63
N LYS A 251 18.83 -49.09 -18.40
CA LYS A 251 19.84 -49.61 -19.33
C LYS A 251 20.99 -50.34 -18.64
N ASN A 252 21.39 -49.91 -17.44
CA ASN A 252 22.48 -50.55 -16.68
C ASN A 252 22.07 -51.89 -16.05
N GLN A 253 20.78 -52.18 -15.88
CA GLN A 253 20.31 -53.49 -15.39
C GLN A 253 20.25 -54.57 -16.48
N LEU A 254 20.28 -54.18 -17.77
CA LEU A 254 20.18 -55.09 -18.91
C LEU A 254 21.53 -55.61 -19.43
N MET A 255 22.65 -55.18 -18.84
CA MET A 255 23.96 -55.76 -19.18
C MET A 255 24.27 -56.94 -18.25
N PRO A 256 24.40 -58.18 -18.77
CA PRO A 256 24.84 -59.30 -17.97
C PRO A 256 26.28 -59.02 -17.50
N ARG A 257 26.51 -59.15 -16.20
CA ARG A 257 27.87 -59.22 -15.65
C ARG A 257 28.54 -60.44 -16.27
N LYS A 258 29.52 -60.20 -17.14
CA LYS A 258 30.51 -61.21 -17.52
C LYS A 258 31.41 -61.51 -16.33
#